data_AF-A0A951I3F4-F1
#
_entry.id   AF-A0A951I3F4-F1
#
_cell.length_a   1.000
_cell.length_b   1.000
_cell.length_c   1.000
_cell.angle_alpha   90.00
_cell.angle_beta   90.00
_cell.angle_gamma   90.00
#
_symmetry.space_group_name_H-M   'P 1'
#
loop_
_entity.id
_entity.type
_entity.pdbx_description
1 polymer ?
#
loop_
_entity_poly.entity_id
_entity_poly.type
_entity_poly.pdbx_seq_one_letter_code
_entity_poly.pdbx_strand_id
1 'polypeptide(L)'
;MEVPHTHRHEKKNWKSYLGEFFMLFLAVFSGFVAENLREGYVEKEKGHQYVQSMISDLETDTLKLQQVANANRKLLKGIDSLLLYIKAPASDSTNKQLYRYGSYVAASILFESANGTITQLKNAGGLRLIRDTASVNRITAYDALNEMARKQSDAYYKGTLDLLNVMEQIMDFSVALRPVPGGFFIDRDPVKMRMFYNKSYMQKQIIAGYAGYLNLLKAEATHTLQVLRKDYHLETTQKDTTVKR
;
A
#
# COMPACT_ATOMS: atom_id res chain seq x y z
N MET A 1 -48.83 57.33 11.79
CA MET A 1 -49.08 57.17 13.23
C MET A 1 -47.85 56.45 13.78
N GLU A 2 -46.86 57.23 14.22
CA GLU A 2 -45.60 56.70 14.75
C GLU A 2 -45.78 56.54 16.26
N VAL A 3 -45.54 55.32 16.75
CA VAL A 3 -45.65 55.01 18.17
C VAL A 3 -44.35 55.49 18.85
N PRO A 4 -44.39 56.41 19.82
CA PRO A 4 -43.19 56.83 20.52
C PRO A 4 -42.76 55.72 21.48
N HIS A 5 -41.65 55.04 21.19
CA HIS A 5 -40.96 54.21 22.16
C HIS A 5 -40.27 55.12 23.19
N THR A 6 -40.98 55.42 24.28
CA THR A 6 -40.40 56.03 25.47
C THR A 6 -39.51 55.01 26.18
N HIS A 7 -38.22 54.97 25.82
CA HIS A 7 -37.23 54.28 26.63
C HIS A 7 -37.09 55.01 27.98
N ARG A 8 -37.87 54.56 28.96
CA ARG A 8 -37.75 54.98 30.35
C ARG A 8 -36.39 54.50 30.86
N HIS A 9 -35.39 55.38 30.86
CA HIS A 9 -34.10 55.13 31.50
C HIS A 9 -34.30 55.15 33.02
N GLU A 10 -34.74 54.03 33.59
CA GLU A 10 -34.51 53.76 35.00
C GLU A 10 -32.99 53.79 35.25
N LYS A 11 -32.55 54.51 36.28
CA LYS A 11 -31.15 54.54 36.70
C LYS A 11 -30.74 53.13 37.13
N LYS A 12 -30.11 52.37 36.22
CA LYS A 12 -29.59 51.04 36.52
C LYS A 12 -28.56 51.14 37.65
N ASN A 13 -28.82 50.40 38.72
CA ASN A 13 -27.89 50.28 39.84
C ASN A 13 -26.65 49.49 39.37
N TRP A 14 -25.47 49.73 39.94
CA TRP A 14 -24.21 49.05 39.58
C TRP A 14 -24.35 47.51 39.52
N LYS A 15 -25.16 46.94 40.42
CA LYS A 15 -25.50 45.51 40.44
C LYS A 15 -26.19 45.02 39.16
N SER A 16 -27.01 45.86 38.52
CA SER A 16 -27.68 45.54 37.24
C SER A 16 -26.67 45.49 36.08
N TYR A 17 -25.74 46.43 36.00
CA TYR A 17 -24.68 46.39 34.99
C TYR A 17 -23.76 45.18 35.15
N LEU A 18 -23.41 44.83 36.40
CA LEU A 18 -22.61 43.64 36.68
C LEU A 18 -23.36 42.36 36.29
N GLY A 19 -24.66 42.27 36.58
CA GLY A 19 -25.52 41.16 36.15
C GLY A 19 -25.61 41.04 34.62
N GLU A 20 -25.76 42.16 33.91
CA GLU A 20 -25.79 42.18 32.44
C GLU A 20 -24.45 41.78 31.84
N PHE A 21 -23.34 42.24 32.43
CA PHE A 21 -22.01 41.78 32.06
C PHE A 21 -21.87 40.26 32.24
N PHE A 22 -22.24 39.70 33.40
CA PHE A 22 -22.16 38.26 33.63
C PHE A 22 -23.08 37.46 32.70
N MET A 23 -24.28 37.96 32.39
CA MET A 23 -25.17 37.31 31.44
C MET A 23 -24.53 37.22 30.04
N LEU A 24 -24.00 38.34 29.52
CA LEU A 24 -23.36 38.37 28.21
C LEU A 24 -22.04 37.59 28.19
N PHE A 25 -21.22 37.75 29.24
CA PHE A 25 -19.98 37.02 29.41
C PHE A 25 -20.22 35.51 29.47
N LEU A 26 -21.15 35.04 30.30
CA LEU A 26 -21.47 33.62 30.42
C LEU A 26 -22.07 33.06 29.13
N ALA A 27 -22.88 33.83 28.40
CA ALA A 27 -23.40 33.39 27.11
C ALA A 27 -22.27 33.12 26.10
N VAL A 28 -21.33 34.07 25.96
CA VAL A 28 -20.18 33.93 25.04
C VAL A 28 -19.20 32.86 25.54
N PHE A 29 -18.89 32.86 26.83
CA PHE A 29 -17.98 31.89 27.45
C PHE A 29 -18.51 30.46 27.35
N SER A 30 -19.81 30.25 27.63
CA SER A 30 -20.42 28.92 27.51
C SER A 30 -20.46 28.44 26.07
N GLY A 31 -20.74 29.34 25.11
CA GLY A 31 -20.64 29.02 23.68
C GLY A 31 -19.23 28.59 23.28
N PHE A 32 -18.21 29.32 23.74
CA PHE A 32 -16.81 28.97 23.53
C PHE A 32 -16.45 27.61 24.15
N VAL A 33 -16.82 27.36 25.41
CA VAL A 33 -16.56 26.07 26.09
C VAL A 33 -17.27 24.92 25.38
N ALA A 34 -18.54 25.09 25.03
CA ALA A 34 -19.32 24.07 24.32
C ALA A 34 -18.69 23.71 22.97
N GLU A 35 -18.20 24.70 22.22
CA GLU A 35 -17.54 24.45 20.94
C GLU A 35 -16.20 23.73 21.11
N ASN A 36 -15.36 24.12 22.08
CA ASN A 36 -14.10 23.43 22.36
C ASN A 36 -14.33 21.96 22.76
N LEU A 37 -15.35 21.68 23.58
CA LEU A 37 -15.70 20.31 23.97
C LEU A 37 -16.22 19.50 22.78
N ARG A 38 -17.10 20.09 21.97
CA ARG A 38 -17.65 19.47 20.76
C ARG A 38 -16.55 19.13 19.76
N GLU A 39 -15.65 20.07 19.49
CA GLU A 39 -14.52 19.89 18.58
C GLU A 39 -13.60 18.76 19.07
N GLY A 40 -13.21 18.77 20.35
CA GLY A 40 -12.39 17.73 20.93
C GLY A 40 -13.02 16.33 20.84
N TYR A 41 -14.34 16.23 20.99
CA TYR A 41 -15.08 14.97 20.80
C TYR A 41 -15.06 14.51 19.33
N VAL A 42 -15.37 15.41 18.39
CA VAL A 42 -15.38 15.10 16.95
C VAL A 42 -14.00 14.71 16.45
N GLU A 43 -12.94 15.39 16.90
CA GLU A 43 -11.55 15.04 16.55
C GLU A 43 -11.16 13.65 17.05
N LYS A 44 -11.54 13.31 18.28
CA LYS A 44 -11.29 11.98 18.85
C LYS A 44 -11.99 10.90 18.02
N GLU A 45 -13.27 11.11 17.69
CA GLU A 45 -14.07 10.16 16.90
C GLU A 45 -13.46 9.96 15.49
N LYS A 46 -13.08 11.06 14.81
CA LYS A 46 -12.39 10.98 13.52
C LYS A 46 -11.06 10.22 13.62
N GLY A 47 -10.28 10.45 14.69
CA GLY A 47 -9.05 9.71 14.96
C GLY A 47 -9.30 8.20 15.08
N HIS A 48 -10.34 7.79 15.82
CA HIS A 48 -10.75 6.39 15.92
C HIS A 48 -11.13 5.79 14.56
N GLN A 49 -11.91 6.51 13.75
CA GLN A 49 -12.32 6.05 12.42
C GLN A 49 -11.13 5.86 11.47
N TYR A 50 -10.15 6.78 11.49
CA TYR A 50 -8.93 6.60 10.71
C TYR A 50 -8.14 5.36 11.12
N VAL A 51 -8.03 5.08 12.42
CA VAL A 51 -7.31 3.88 12.87
C VAL A 51 -8.05 2.60 12.47
N GLN A 52 -9.38 2.58 12.55
CA GLN A 52 -10.17 1.44 12.07
C GLN A 52 -9.97 1.19 10.57
N SER A 53 -10.01 2.25 9.74
CA SER A 53 -9.73 2.13 8.31
C SER A 53 -8.29 1.67 8.05
N MET A 54 -7.32 2.15 8.83
CA MET A 54 -5.92 1.76 8.71
C MET A 54 -5.71 0.28 9.05
N ILE A 55 -6.40 -0.23 10.07
CA ILE A 55 -6.39 -1.66 10.42
C ILE A 55 -6.93 -2.50 9.26
N SER A 56 -8.06 -2.10 8.66
CA SER A 56 -8.65 -2.78 7.49
C SER A 56 -7.70 -2.79 6.29
N ASP A 57 -7.04 -1.67 6.02
CA ASP A 57 -6.04 -1.55 4.95
C ASP A 57 -4.84 -2.49 5.20
N LEU A 58 -4.31 -2.52 6.43
CA LEU A 58 -3.19 -3.39 6.83
C LEU A 58 -3.53 -4.88 6.78
N GLU A 59 -4.76 -5.27 7.13
CA GLU A 59 -5.24 -6.65 6.99
C GLU A 59 -5.23 -7.09 5.53
N THR A 60 -5.77 -6.24 4.66
CA THR A 60 -5.79 -6.46 3.21
C THR A 60 -4.37 -6.56 2.66
N ASP A 61 -3.50 -5.64 3.04
CA ASP A 61 -2.13 -5.58 2.58
C ASP A 61 -1.31 -6.78 3.05
N THR A 62 -1.51 -7.26 4.28
CA THR A 62 -0.81 -8.44 4.81
C THR A 62 -1.12 -9.70 3.99
N LEU A 63 -2.38 -9.87 3.58
CA LEU A 63 -2.81 -10.99 2.71
C LEU A 63 -2.21 -10.88 1.31
N LYS A 64 -2.29 -9.69 0.69
CA LYS A 64 -1.72 -9.42 -0.64
C LYS A 64 -0.21 -9.60 -0.66
N LEU A 65 0.51 -9.08 0.34
CA LEU A 65 1.95 -9.23 0.48
C LEU A 65 2.37 -10.69 0.52
N GLN A 66 1.65 -11.52 1.26
CA GLN A 66 1.90 -12.96 1.30
C GLN A 66 1.72 -13.62 -0.08
N GLN A 67 0.66 -13.28 -0.80
CA GLN A 67 0.39 -13.81 -2.14
C GLN A 67 1.47 -13.40 -3.15
N VAL A 68 1.80 -12.10 -3.20
CA VAL A 68 2.81 -11.53 -4.10
C VAL A 68 4.20 -12.09 -3.79
N ALA A 69 4.58 -12.19 -2.50
CA ALA A 69 5.86 -12.78 -2.11
C ALA A 69 5.97 -14.25 -2.55
N ASN A 70 4.89 -15.02 -2.39
CA ASN A 70 4.85 -16.42 -2.82
C ASN A 70 4.94 -16.56 -4.35
N ALA A 71 4.26 -15.70 -5.10
CA ALA A 71 4.34 -15.68 -6.56
C ALA A 71 5.76 -15.35 -7.03
N ASN A 72 6.39 -14.33 -6.47
CA ASN A 72 7.78 -13.94 -6.80
C ASN A 72 8.79 -15.06 -6.47
N ARG A 73 8.61 -15.79 -5.37
CA ARG A 73 9.43 -16.99 -5.09
C ARG A 73 9.30 -18.07 -6.17
N LYS A 74 8.12 -18.24 -6.76
CA LYS A 74 7.93 -19.17 -7.88
C LYS A 74 8.63 -18.65 -9.14
N LEU A 75 8.56 -17.35 -9.42
CA LEU A 75 9.29 -16.74 -10.53
C LEU A 75 10.79 -16.97 -10.41
N LEU A 76 11.39 -16.70 -9.25
CA LEU A 76 12.82 -16.91 -9.02
C LEU A 76 13.29 -18.33 -9.37
N LYS A 77 12.54 -19.36 -8.94
CA LYS A 77 12.83 -20.77 -9.28
C LYS A 77 12.70 -21.06 -10.78
N GLY A 78 11.73 -20.43 -11.44
CA GLY A 78 11.58 -20.52 -12.89
C GLY A 78 12.75 -19.87 -13.63
N ILE A 79 13.23 -18.72 -13.15
CA ILE A 79 14.39 -18.02 -13.71
C ILE A 79 15.67 -18.83 -13.50
N ASP A 80 15.84 -19.52 -12.36
CA ASP A 80 16.96 -20.45 -12.17
C ASP A 80 17.01 -21.52 -13.25
N SER A 81 15.84 -22.07 -13.60
CA SER A 81 15.72 -23.06 -14.66
C SER A 81 15.99 -22.45 -16.04
N LEU A 82 15.48 -21.24 -16.31
CA LEU A 82 15.75 -20.50 -17.54
C LEU A 82 17.26 -20.32 -17.78
N LEU A 83 18.01 -19.89 -16.76
CA LEU A 83 19.45 -19.63 -16.86
C LEU A 83 20.24 -20.88 -17.23
N LEU A 84 19.79 -22.07 -16.81
CA LEU A 84 20.36 -23.35 -17.22
C LEU A 84 20.08 -23.64 -18.70
N TYR A 85 18.84 -23.47 -19.16
CA TYR A 85 18.46 -23.74 -20.55
C TYR A 85 19.05 -22.75 -21.56
N ILE A 86 19.33 -21.51 -21.15
CA ILE A 86 20.03 -20.53 -22.00
C ILE A 86 21.42 -21.04 -22.39
N LYS A 87 22.10 -21.74 -21.48
CA LYS A 87 23.45 -22.29 -21.69
C LYS A 87 23.45 -23.70 -22.28
N ALA A 88 22.29 -24.36 -22.36
CA ALA A 88 22.20 -25.72 -22.84
C ALA A 88 22.40 -25.80 -24.37
N PRO A 89 22.94 -26.92 -24.89
CA PRO A 89 23.04 -27.17 -26.33
C PRO A 89 21.68 -27.02 -27.03
N ALA A 90 21.72 -26.55 -28.28
CA ALA A 90 20.52 -26.35 -29.08
C ALA A 90 19.85 -27.70 -29.40
N SER A 91 18.56 -27.79 -29.10
CA SER A 91 17.68 -28.89 -29.49
C SER A 91 16.24 -28.40 -29.40
N ASP A 92 15.30 -29.09 -30.06
CA ASP A 92 13.87 -28.78 -29.97
C ASP A 92 13.37 -28.83 -28.52
N SER A 93 13.87 -29.79 -27.74
CA SER A 93 13.59 -29.90 -26.31
C SER A 93 14.08 -28.67 -25.56
N THR A 94 15.33 -28.24 -25.78
CA THR A 94 15.88 -27.03 -25.17
C THR A 94 15.08 -25.78 -25.56
N ASN A 95 14.73 -25.63 -26.83
CA ASN A 95 13.96 -24.48 -27.30
C ASN A 95 12.58 -24.43 -26.65
N LYS A 96 11.87 -25.56 -26.57
CA LYS A 96 10.59 -25.64 -25.84
C LYS A 96 10.73 -25.21 -24.38
N GLN A 97 11.81 -25.60 -23.71
CA GLN A 97 12.07 -25.18 -22.33
C GLN A 97 12.43 -23.69 -22.23
N LEU A 98 13.12 -23.10 -23.21
CA LEU A 98 13.39 -21.66 -23.26
C LEU A 98 12.09 -20.85 -23.36
N TYR A 99 11.14 -21.27 -24.18
CA TYR A 99 9.81 -20.66 -24.25
C TYR A 99 9.07 -20.78 -22.91
N ARG A 100 9.04 -21.99 -22.34
CA ARG A 100 8.37 -22.25 -21.06
C ARG A 100 8.96 -21.40 -19.94
N TYR A 101 10.29 -21.44 -19.76
CA TYR A 101 10.95 -20.79 -18.65
C TYR A 101 11.18 -19.29 -18.89
N GLY A 102 11.21 -18.84 -20.16
CA GLY A 102 11.23 -17.44 -20.55
C GLY A 102 10.00 -16.69 -20.05
N SER A 103 8.85 -17.36 -19.91
CA SER A 103 7.65 -16.74 -19.33
C SER A 103 7.85 -16.21 -17.89
N TYR A 104 8.79 -16.77 -17.12
CA TYR A 104 9.05 -16.33 -15.75
C TYR A 104 9.82 -15.00 -15.65
N VAL A 105 10.53 -14.59 -16.72
CA VAL A 105 11.15 -13.26 -16.81
C VAL A 105 10.28 -12.24 -17.54
N ALA A 106 9.23 -12.71 -18.22
CA ALA A 106 8.29 -11.90 -19.00
C ALA A 106 7.13 -11.31 -18.17
N ALA A 107 7.12 -11.55 -16.85
CA ALA A 107 6.04 -11.11 -15.97
C ALA A 107 6.57 -10.36 -14.74
N SER A 108 5.83 -9.32 -14.35
CA SER A 108 6.04 -8.56 -13.12
C SER A 108 4.88 -8.82 -12.18
N ILE A 109 5.12 -9.51 -11.06
CA ILE A 109 4.10 -9.71 -10.02
C ILE A 109 4.36 -8.69 -8.91
N LEU A 110 3.63 -7.58 -8.96
CA LEU A 110 3.86 -6.40 -8.12
C LEU A 110 2.78 -6.30 -7.03
N PHE A 111 3.18 -5.74 -5.90
CA PHE A 111 2.31 -5.40 -4.79
C PHE A 111 1.77 -3.99 -4.93
N GLU A 112 0.46 -3.85 -4.71
CA GLU A 112 -0.24 -2.57 -4.62
C GLU A 112 -0.94 -2.49 -3.26
N SER A 113 -0.53 -1.50 -2.47
CA SER A 113 -1.04 -1.25 -1.13
C SER A 113 -2.41 -0.57 -1.15
N ALA A 114 -3.25 -0.90 -0.17
CA ALA A 114 -4.44 -0.12 0.19
C ALA A 114 -4.01 1.21 0.82
N ASN A 115 -3.69 2.20 -0.02
CA ASN A 115 -3.12 3.48 0.39
C ASN A 115 -4.15 4.57 0.76
N GLY A 116 -5.45 4.23 0.72
CA GLY A 116 -6.54 5.20 0.89
C GLY A 116 -6.47 5.92 2.24
N THR A 117 -6.34 5.17 3.33
CA THR A 117 -6.31 5.75 4.68
C THR A 117 -5.05 6.58 4.93
N ILE A 118 -3.88 6.07 4.55
CA ILE A 118 -2.60 6.79 4.71
C ILE A 118 -2.62 8.11 3.93
N THR A 119 -3.16 8.10 2.71
CA THR A 119 -3.29 9.30 1.89
C THR A 119 -4.17 10.36 2.56
N GLN A 120 -5.31 9.94 3.12
CA GLN A 120 -6.19 10.84 3.87
C GLN A 120 -5.52 11.37 5.14
N LEU A 121 -4.87 10.51 5.91
CA LEU A 121 -4.13 10.87 7.12
C LEU A 121 -3.04 11.92 6.85
N LYS A 122 -2.32 11.79 5.73
CA LYS A 122 -1.27 12.75 5.33
C LYS A 122 -1.85 14.06 4.80
N ASN A 123 -2.79 13.98 3.85
CA ASN A 123 -3.27 15.16 3.12
C ASN A 123 -4.24 16.02 3.94
N ALA A 124 -5.05 15.41 4.82
CA ALA A 124 -5.99 16.13 5.67
C ALA A 124 -5.41 16.53 7.04
N GLY A 125 -4.11 16.29 7.27
CA GLY A 125 -3.48 16.46 8.58
C GLY A 125 -4.04 15.51 9.65
N GLY A 126 -4.66 14.39 9.24
CA GLY A 126 -5.33 13.44 10.12
C GLY A 126 -4.41 12.72 11.11
N LEU A 127 -3.10 12.67 10.85
CA LEU A 127 -2.14 12.10 11.80
C LEU A 127 -2.19 12.77 13.18
N ARG A 128 -2.51 14.08 13.27
CA ARG A 128 -2.62 14.79 14.55
C ARG A 128 -3.82 14.33 15.40
N LEU A 129 -4.80 13.67 14.77
CA LEU A 129 -6.00 13.17 15.43
C LEU A 129 -5.74 11.82 16.11
N ILE A 130 -4.67 11.13 15.73
CA ILE A 130 -4.18 9.91 16.40
C ILE A 130 -3.29 10.34 17.56
N ARG A 131 -3.83 10.31 18.77
CA ARG A 131 -3.15 10.81 19.98
C ARG A 131 -1.95 9.97 20.38
N ASP A 132 -1.97 8.68 20.08
CA ASP A 132 -0.87 7.79 20.42
C ASP A 132 0.29 7.94 19.42
N THR A 133 1.39 8.49 19.93
CA THR A 133 2.61 8.72 19.12
C THR A 133 3.24 7.43 18.62
N ALA A 134 3.10 6.31 19.34
CA ALA A 134 3.63 5.02 18.89
C ALA A 134 2.89 4.53 17.64
N SER A 135 1.56 4.61 17.64
CA SER A 135 0.69 4.34 16.51
C SER A 135 1.02 5.21 15.29
N VAL A 136 1.19 6.52 15.49
CA VAL A 136 1.60 7.43 14.41
C VAL A 136 2.95 7.03 13.82
N ASN A 137 3.96 6.78 14.67
CA ASN A 137 5.28 6.37 14.22
C ASN A 137 5.28 5.05 13.44
N ARG A 138 4.35 4.14 13.78
CA ARG A 138 4.21 2.85 13.07
C ARG A 138 3.51 3.00 11.72
N ILE A 139 2.48 3.84 11.64
CA ILE A 139 1.82 4.16 10.37
C ILE A 139 2.82 4.83 9.42
N THR A 140 3.64 5.76 9.90
CA THR A 140 4.65 6.44 9.06
C THR A 140 5.81 5.52 8.68
N ALA A 141 6.25 4.62 9.57
CA ALA A 141 7.26 3.61 9.24
C ALA A 141 6.76 2.65 8.13
N TYR A 142 5.51 2.21 8.23
CA TYR A 142 4.87 1.39 7.20
C TYR A 142 4.80 2.13 5.85
N ASP A 143 4.36 3.39 5.83
CA ASP A 143 4.31 4.23 4.62
C ASP A 143 5.70 4.39 3.98
N ALA A 144 6.74 4.64 4.79
CA ALA A 144 8.10 4.78 4.30
C ALA A 144 8.63 3.49 3.62
N LEU A 145 8.37 2.32 4.22
CA LEU A 145 8.73 1.03 3.62
C LEU A 145 7.92 0.74 2.35
N ASN A 146 6.65 1.15 2.31
CA ASN A 146 5.80 1.01 1.14
C ASN A 146 6.35 1.82 -0.04
N GLU A 147 6.80 3.06 0.19
CA GLU A 147 7.47 3.88 -0.82
C GLU A 147 8.78 3.26 -1.33
N MET A 148 9.57 2.63 -0.44
CA MET A 148 10.76 1.88 -0.86
C MET A 148 10.41 0.67 -1.73
N ALA A 149 9.40 -0.10 -1.32
CA ALA A 149 8.92 -1.24 -2.10
C ALA A 149 8.37 -0.81 -3.47
N ARG A 150 7.66 0.32 -3.55
CA ARG A 150 7.14 0.88 -4.79
C ARG A 150 8.27 1.26 -5.77
N LYS A 151 9.31 1.95 -5.30
CA LYS A 151 10.49 2.25 -6.13
C LYS A 151 11.16 0.98 -6.67
N GLN A 152 11.22 -0.07 -5.86
CA GLN A 152 11.74 -1.36 -6.30
C GLN A 152 10.81 -2.05 -7.32
N SER A 153 9.48 -1.92 -7.17
CA SER A 153 8.50 -2.37 -8.16
C SER A 153 8.73 -1.72 -9.52
N ASP A 154 9.06 -0.43 -9.57
CA ASP A 154 9.34 0.27 -10.83
C ASP A 154 10.59 -0.28 -11.52
N ALA A 155 11.66 -0.56 -10.76
CA ALA A 155 12.86 -1.19 -11.28
C ALA A 155 12.58 -2.60 -11.82
N TYR A 156 11.75 -3.37 -11.10
CA TYR A 156 11.28 -4.68 -11.53
C TYR A 156 10.52 -4.56 -12.86
N TYR A 157 9.51 -3.70 -12.93
CA TYR A 157 8.70 -3.50 -14.13
C TYR A 157 9.55 -3.12 -15.36
N LYS A 158 10.47 -2.16 -15.19
CA LYS A 158 11.39 -1.74 -16.26
C LYS A 158 12.28 -2.89 -16.74
N GLY A 159 12.85 -3.67 -15.82
CA GLY A 159 13.67 -4.83 -16.16
C GLY A 159 12.90 -5.90 -16.95
N THR A 160 11.61 -6.07 -16.66
CA THR A 160 10.73 -6.97 -17.43
C THR A 160 10.53 -6.47 -18.87
N LEU A 161 10.25 -5.17 -19.07
CA LEU A 161 10.11 -4.60 -20.41
C LEU A 161 11.40 -4.73 -21.24
N ASP A 162 12.54 -4.47 -20.61
CA ASP A 162 13.86 -4.65 -21.21
C ASP A 162 14.11 -6.09 -21.67
N LEU A 163 13.61 -7.07 -20.90
CA LEU A 163 13.70 -8.48 -21.24
C LEU A 163 12.78 -8.87 -22.38
N LEU A 164 11.55 -8.36 -22.39
CA LEU A 164 10.62 -8.56 -23.50
C LEU A 164 11.23 -8.08 -24.83
N ASN A 165 11.85 -6.89 -24.84
CA ASN A 165 12.55 -6.37 -26.03
C ASN A 165 13.70 -7.28 -26.51
N VAL A 166 14.38 -7.97 -25.61
CA VAL A 166 15.41 -8.96 -25.99
C VAL A 166 14.78 -10.25 -26.45
N MET A 167 13.70 -10.70 -25.80
CA MET A 167 12.97 -11.89 -26.20
C MET A 167 12.36 -11.74 -27.59
N GLU A 168 11.85 -10.57 -27.97
CA GLU A 168 11.33 -10.28 -29.31
C GLU A 168 12.38 -10.45 -30.42
N GLN A 169 13.66 -10.22 -30.10
CA GLN A 169 14.76 -10.38 -31.05
C GLN A 169 15.21 -11.82 -31.23
N ILE A 170 14.83 -12.72 -30.31
CA ILE A 170 15.29 -14.11 -30.30
C ILE A 170 14.17 -15.14 -30.33
N MET A 171 12.92 -14.79 -30.05
CA MET A 171 11.79 -15.71 -29.99
C MET A 171 10.71 -15.30 -30.96
N ASP A 172 10.07 -16.28 -31.59
CA ASP A 172 8.80 -16.07 -32.29
C ASP A 172 7.63 -16.31 -31.32
N PHE A 173 6.98 -15.23 -30.88
CA PHE A 173 5.85 -15.32 -29.96
C PHE A 173 4.54 -15.81 -30.61
N SER A 174 4.45 -15.87 -31.95
CA SER A 174 3.26 -16.41 -32.64
C SER A 174 3.02 -17.89 -32.30
N VAL A 175 4.10 -18.59 -31.94
CA VAL A 175 4.10 -19.99 -31.48
C VAL A 175 3.28 -20.18 -30.19
N ALA A 176 3.12 -19.13 -29.37
CA ALA A 176 2.29 -19.17 -28.18
C ALA A 176 0.78 -19.23 -28.50
N LEU A 177 0.36 -18.68 -29.65
CA LEU A 177 -1.04 -18.69 -30.10
C LEU A 177 -1.35 -19.87 -31.02
N ARG A 178 -0.36 -20.38 -31.75
CA ARG A 178 -0.48 -21.52 -32.68
C ARG A 178 0.75 -22.43 -32.55
N PRO A 179 0.71 -23.45 -31.69
CA PRO A 179 1.83 -24.36 -31.52
C PRO A 179 2.02 -25.17 -32.81
N VAL A 180 3.09 -24.89 -33.57
CA VAL A 180 3.45 -25.68 -34.75
C VAL A 180 4.42 -26.80 -34.32
N PRO A 181 4.20 -28.08 -34.69
CA PRO A 181 5.14 -29.16 -34.41
C PRO A 181 6.54 -28.83 -34.98
N GLY A 182 7.58 -28.87 -34.14
CA GLY A 182 8.95 -28.47 -34.51
C GLY A 182 9.21 -26.95 -34.52
N GLY A 183 8.23 -26.12 -34.16
CA GLY A 183 8.21 -24.68 -34.41
C GLY A 183 8.65 -23.76 -33.27
N PHE A 184 9.44 -24.22 -32.28
CA PHE A 184 9.99 -23.31 -31.26
C PHE A 184 11.26 -22.64 -31.78
N PHE A 185 11.09 -21.53 -32.49
CA PHE A 185 12.21 -20.76 -33.04
C PHE A 185 12.95 -19.99 -31.95
N ILE A 186 14.28 -20.18 -31.87
CA ILE A 186 15.15 -19.35 -31.05
C ILE A 186 16.32 -18.89 -31.93
N ASP A 187 16.50 -17.58 -32.10
CA ASP A 187 17.73 -17.02 -32.67
C ASP A 187 18.89 -17.26 -31.69
N ARG A 188 19.88 -18.04 -32.16
CA ARG A 188 21.03 -18.46 -31.35
C ARG A 188 22.27 -17.59 -31.58
N ASP A 189 22.11 -16.40 -32.16
CA ASP A 189 23.20 -15.42 -32.22
C ASP A 189 23.90 -15.29 -30.85
N PRO A 190 25.23 -15.52 -30.77
CA PRO A 190 25.94 -15.56 -29.49
C PRO A 190 25.85 -14.26 -28.69
N VAL A 191 25.75 -13.11 -29.36
CA VAL A 191 25.66 -11.79 -28.71
C VAL A 191 24.28 -11.62 -28.10
N LYS A 192 23.22 -11.90 -28.85
CA LYS A 192 21.83 -11.83 -28.35
C LYS A 192 21.58 -12.81 -27.20
N MET A 193 22.05 -14.05 -27.32
CA MET A 193 21.90 -15.05 -26.25
C MET A 193 22.68 -14.67 -24.98
N ARG A 194 23.87 -14.09 -25.10
CA ARG A 194 24.63 -13.56 -23.95
C ARG A 194 23.89 -12.39 -23.30
N MET A 195 23.33 -11.49 -24.10
CA MET A 195 22.53 -10.37 -23.59
C MET A 195 21.28 -10.87 -22.85
N PHE A 196 20.57 -11.85 -23.41
CA PHE A 196 19.40 -12.47 -22.78
C PHE A 196 19.77 -13.14 -21.45
N TYR A 197 20.88 -13.87 -21.39
CA TYR A 197 21.40 -14.44 -20.15
C TYR A 197 21.66 -13.36 -19.09
N ASN A 198 22.42 -12.32 -19.44
CA ASN A 198 22.83 -11.28 -18.51
C ASN A 198 21.62 -10.49 -17.97
N LYS A 199 20.68 -10.12 -18.85
CA LYS A 199 19.45 -9.45 -18.40
C LYS A 199 18.57 -10.36 -17.55
N SER A 200 18.43 -11.64 -17.89
CA SER A 200 17.68 -12.62 -17.07
C SER A 200 18.32 -12.78 -15.68
N TYR A 201 19.65 -12.82 -15.61
CA TYR A 201 20.39 -12.89 -14.36
C TYR A 201 20.20 -11.63 -13.52
N MET A 202 20.31 -10.44 -14.12
CA MET A 202 20.05 -9.17 -13.43
C MET A 202 18.61 -9.08 -12.92
N GLN A 203 17.65 -9.53 -13.72
CA GLN A 203 16.24 -9.55 -13.33
C GLN A 203 16.00 -10.47 -12.14
N LYS A 204 16.65 -11.63 -12.08
CA LYS A 204 16.62 -12.49 -10.89
C LYS A 204 17.05 -11.72 -9.63
N GLN A 205 18.11 -10.92 -9.70
CA GLN A 205 18.59 -10.12 -8.56
C GLN A 205 17.60 -9.03 -8.17
N ILE A 206 17.00 -8.35 -9.16
CA ILE A 206 15.97 -7.33 -8.92
C ILE A 206 14.75 -7.92 -8.22
N ILE A 207 14.27 -9.08 -8.67
CA ILE A 207 13.14 -9.80 -8.07
C ILE A 207 13.49 -10.31 -6.68
N ALA A 208 14.70 -10.81 -6.47
CA ALA A 208 15.16 -11.27 -5.15
C ALA A 208 15.22 -10.10 -4.15
N GLY A 209 15.76 -8.95 -4.56
CA GLY A 209 15.76 -7.72 -3.77
C GLY A 209 14.33 -7.26 -3.45
N TYR A 210 13.45 -7.26 -4.45
CA TYR A 210 12.03 -6.94 -4.27
C TYR A 210 11.34 -7.87 -3.27
N ALA A 211 11.56 -9.18 -3.37
CA ALA A 211 11.04 -10.15 -2.41
C ALA A 211 11.55 -9.89 -0.98
N GLY A 212 12.78 -9.39 -0.83
CA GLY A 212 13.31 -8.90 0.44
C GLY A 212 12.49 -7.75 1.02
N TYR A 213 12.24 -6.71 0.21
CA TYR A 213 11.40 -5.58 0.61
C TYR A 213 9.97 -6.00 0.97
N LEU A 214 9.36 -6.91 0.21
CA LEU A 214 8.02 -7.43 0.53
C LEU A 214 7.97 -8.13 1.90
N ASN A 215 9.02 -8.87 2.28
CA ASN A 215 9.06 -9.50 3.60
C ASN A 215 9.21 -8.47 4.73
N LEU A 216 10.06 -7.45 4.53
CA LEU A 216 10.20 -6.34 5.49
C LEU A 216 8.87 -5.58 5.65
N LEU A 217 8.24 -5.24 4.53
CA LEU A 217 6.97 -4.53 4.51
C LEU A 217 5.86 -5.36 5.18
N LYS A 218 5.81 -6.68 4.95
CA LYS A 218 4.86 -7.57 5.61
C LYS A 218 5.09 -7.65 7.11
N ALA A 219 6.36 -7.70 7.55
CA ALA A 219 6.69 -7.71 8.96
C ALA A 219 6.24 -6.41 9.65
N GLU A 220 6.53 -5.26 9.04
CA GLU A 220 6.07 -3.97 9.57
C GLU A 220 4.54 -3.87 9.54
N ALA A 221 3.87 -4.28 8.46
CA ALA A 221 2.40 -4.26 8.38
C ALA A 221 1.75 -5.08 9.51
N THR A 222 2.30 -6.29 9.75
CA THR A 222 1.82 -7.19 10.81
C THR A 222 2.04 -6.57 12.19
N HIS A 223 3.22 -5.96 12.40
CA HIS A 223 3.55 -5.33 13.67
C HIS A 223 2.70 -4.08 13.93
N THR A 224 2.54 -3.20 12.94
CA THR A 224 1.65 -2.03 13.01
C THR A 224 0.21 -2.45 13.30
N LEU A 225 -0.29 -3.49 12.64
CA LEU A 225 -1.63 -4.04 12.88
C LEU A 225 -1.81 -4.49 14.35
N GLN A 226 -0.81 -5.15 14.94
CA GLN A 226 -0.86 -5.59 16.34
C GLN A 226 -0.89 -4.41 17.31
N VAL A 227 -0.06 -3.39 17.07
CA VAL A 227 -0.01 -2.17 17.90
C VAL A 227 -1.33 -1.43 17.84
N LEU A 228 -1.84 -1.14 16.63
CA LEU A 228 -3.10 -0.40 16.46
C LEU A 228 -4.29 -1.12 17.10
N ARG A 229 -4.39 -2.44 16.98
CA ARG A 229 -5.46 -3.23 17.63
C ARG A 229 -5.40 -3.15 19.15
N LYS A 230 -4.19 -3.24 19.71
CA LYS A 230 -3.97 -3.17 21.16
C LYS A 230 -4.37 -1.79 21.70
N ASP A 231 -3.87 -0.73 21.08
CA ASP A 231 -4.02 0.64 21.59
C ASP A 231 -5.45 1.17 21.46
N TYR A 232 -6.23 0.60 20.54
CA TYR A 232 -7.61 1.00 20.29
C TYR A 232 -8.65 0.00 20.81
N HIS A 233 -8.23 -1.04 21.54
CA HIS A 233 -9.10 -2.10 22.05
C HIS A 233 -9.98 -2.76 20.98
N LEU A 234 -9.46 -2.83 19.76
CA LEU A 234 -10.13 -3.47 18.63
C LEU A 234 -9.67 -4.92 18.60
N GLU A 235 -10.37 -5.78 19.35
CA GLU A 235 -10.09 -7.22 19.35
C GLU A 235 -10.23 -7.79 17.93
N THR A 236 -9.40 -8.78 17.61
CA THR A 236 -9.53 -9.58 16.40
C THR A 236 -10.89 -10.26 16.38
N THR A 237 -11.83 -9.75 15.60
CA THR A 237 -13.00 -10.51 15.17
C THR A 237 -12.55 -11.57 14.17
N GLN A 238 -11.79 -12.56 14.64
CA GLN A 238 -11.54 -13.79 13.91
C GLN A 238 -12.86 -14.55 13.95
N LYS A 239 -13.80 -14.20 13.06
CA LYS A 239 -14.91 -15.09 12.74
C LYS A 239 -14.28 -16.33 12.13
N ASP A 240 -14.12 -17.34 12.97
CA ASP A 240 -14.06 -18.73 12.58
C ASP A 240 -15.28 -19.01 11.69
N THR A 241 -15.12 -18.83 10.38
CA THR A 241 -15.92 -19.55 9.39
C THR A 241 -15.38 -20.98 9.36
N THR A 242 -15.60 -21.70 10.45
CA THR A 242 -15.56 -23.14 10.44
C THR A 242 -16.68 -23.59 9.52
N VAL A 243 -16.25 -24.12 8.38
CA VAL A 243 -17.00 -24.91 7.43
C VAL A 243 -18.06 -25.77 8.13
N LYS A 244 -19.33 -25.50 7.83
CA LYS A 244 -20.42 -26.48 7.90
C LYS A 244 -21.24 -26.37 6.62
N ARG A 245 -20.83 -27.11 5.59
CA ARG A 245 -21.60 -28.17 4.93
C ARG A 245 -20.78 -28.77 3.80
#